data_AF-A0A2G3NVC2-F1
#
_entry.id   AF-A0A2G3NVC2-F1
#
_cell.length_a   1.000
_cell.length_b   1.000
_cell.length_c   1.000
_cell.angle_alpha   90.00
_cell.angle_beta   90.00
_cell.angle_gamma   90.00
#
_symmetry.space_group_name_H-M   'P 1'
#
loop_
_entity.id
_entity.type
_entity.pdbx_description
1 polymer ?
#
loop_
_entity_poly.entity_id
_entity_poly.type
_entity_poly.pdbx_seq_one_letter_code
_entity_poly.pdbx_strand_id
1 'polypeptide(L)'
;MKLKRLLGVLALGLVVVTLAACGQKSTENVIKNELKDSYIGYSEDPGYERPFIEGSDTLTFDKKENTITNSNNYEIYFSVVSDEDKTSEIKSVLKELDGELSDTDNFTIAVSKKVKNPTVDDATAFYQIALSDGGKTIKIYELRRNSRDYGYYEFSGESA
;
A
#
# COMPACT_ATOMS: atom_id res chain seq x y z
N MET A 1 42.02 -13.85 45.75
CA MET A 1 41.70 -12.50 45.25
C MET A 1 42.94 -11.96 44.55
N LYS A 2 42.99 -11.50 43.30
CA LYS A 2 41.96 -10.94 42.41
C LYS A 2 42.35 -11.27 40.96
N LEU A 3 41.43 -11.89 40.21
CA LEU A 3 41.45 -11.95 38.76
C LEU A 3 41.30 -10.51 38.25
N LYS A 4 42.31 -9.97 37.56
CA LYS A 4 42.24 -8.62 37.00
C LYS A 4 42.45 -8.67 35.49
N ARG A 5 41.43 -8.15 34.81
CA ARG A 5 41.41 -7.56 33.46
C ARG A 5 41.14 -8.54 32.32
N LEU A 6 39.88 -8.93 32.29
CA LEU A 6 39.14 -9.22 31.06
C LEU A 6 38.95 -7.91 30.25
N LEU A 7 38.87 -8.07 28.92
CA LEU A 7 38.20 -7.21 27.93
C LEU A 7 39.00 -6.04 27.37
N GLY A 8 39.85 -6.35 26.40
CA GLY A 8 40.33 -5.42 25.39
C GLY A 8 40.07 -5.98 24.00
N VAL A 9 39.07 -5.41 23.32
CA VAL A 9 38.95 -5.28 21.86
C VAL A 9 38.89 -6.58 21.04
N LEU A 10 37.72 -6.90 20.50
CA LEU A 10 37.59 -7.13 19.05
C LEU A 10 36.16 -6.80 18.61
N ALA A 11 35.99 -5.58 18.11
CA ALA A 11 34.85 -5.20 17.30
C ALA A 11 34.93 -5.96 15.98
N LEU A 12 33.97 -6.85 15.75
CA LEU A 12 33.56 -7.29 14.41
C LEU A 12 32.05 -7.49 14.52
N GLY A 13 31.34 -6.37 14.50
CA GLY A 13 29.91 -6.37 14.22
C GLY A 13 29.74 -6.96 12.84
N LEU A 14 29.39 -8.25 12.79
CA LEU A 14 28.96 -8.92 11.59
C LEU A 14 27.60 -8.29 11.23
N VAL A 15 27.63 -7.15 10.54
CA VAL A 15 26.45 -6.68 9.82
C VAL A 15 26.21 -7.74 8.76
N VAL A 16 25.29 -8.65 9.06
CA VAL A 16 24.70 -9.51 8.04
C VAL A 16 23.85 -8.55 7.20
N VAL A 17 24.47 -7.92 6.21
CA VAL A 17 23.74 -7.36 5.10
C VAL A 17 23.21 -8.58 4.37
N THR A 18 22.02 -9.05 4.76
CA THR A 18 21.22 -9.85 3.85
C THR A 18 20.95 -8.93 2.68
N LEU A 19 21.78 -9.01 1.63
CA LEU A 19 21.31 -8.74 0.28
C LEU A 19 20.13 -9.68 0.10
N ALA A 20 18.93 -9.19 0.41
CA ALA A 20 17.72 -9.83 -0.08
C ALA A 20 17.85 -9.76 -1.60
N ALA A 21 18.28 -10.87 -2.18
CA ALA A 21 17.96 -11.15 -3.58
C ALA A 21 16.48 -10.81 -3.73
N CYS A 22 16.13 -10.11 -4.81
CA CYS A 22 14.77 -9.71 -5.20
C CYS A 22 13.85 -10.93 -5.31
N GLY A 23 13.50 -11.55 -4.19
CA GLY A 23 12.37 -12.44 -4.03
C GLY A 23 11.21 -11.54 -3.76
N GLN A 24 10.35 -11.37 -4.76
CA GLN A 24 9.12 -10.62 -4.64
C GLN A 24 8.37 -11.13 -3.41
N LYS A 25 8.15 -10.23 -2.43
CA LYS A 25 7.45 -10.59 -1.19
C LYS A 25 6.02 -10.98 -1.55
N SER A 26 5.47 -11.97 -0.85
CA SER A 26 4.04 -12.28 -1.03
C SER A 26 3.20 -11.09 -0.57
N THR A 27 2.07 -10.85 -1.24
CA THR A 27 1.15 -9.76 -0.88
C THR A 27 0.72 -9.82 0.60
N GLU A 28 0.50 -11.02 1.14
CA GLU A 28 0.22 -11.22 2.55
C GLU A 28 1.35 -10.68 3.45
N ASN A 29 2.61 -10.97 3.11
CA ASN A 29 3.75 -10.46 3.86
C ASN A 29 3.92 -8.95 3.72
N VAL A 30 3.65 -8.38 2.54
CA VAL A 30 3.68 -6.93 2.31
C VAL A 30 2.63 -6.23 3.19
N ILE A 31 1.39 -6.70 3.17
CA ILE A 31 0.31 -6.13 3.98
C ILE A 31 0.61 -6.27 5.47
N LYS A 32 1.10 -7.43 5.90
CA LYS A 32 1.36 -7.69 7.32
C LYS A 32 2.53 -6.86 7.87
N ASN A 33 3.61 -6.72 7.12
CA ASN A 33 4.88 -6.21 7.64
C ASN A 33 5.26 -4.82 7.11
N GLU A 34 4.75 -4.41 5.95
CA GLU A 34 5.23 -3.21 5.25
C GLU A 34 4.19 -2.12 5.20
N LEU A 35 2.94 -2.46 4.88
CA LEU A 35 1.81 -1.54 4.97
C LEU A 35 1.66 -1.04 6.41
N LYS A 36 1.90 0.26 6.61
CA LYS A 36 1.75 0.93 7.89
C LYS A 36 0.29 1.19 8.18
N ASP A 37 0.00 1.41 9.45
CA ASP A 37 -1.37 1.57 9.91
C ASP A 37 -1.96 2.92 9.49
N SER A 38 -1.13 3.92 9.17
CA SER A 38 -1.60 5.22 8.70
C SER A 38 -0.56 5.96 7.85
N TYR A 39 -1.06 6.77 6.91
CA TYR A 39 -0.27 7.63 6.04
C TYR A 39 -0.89 9.02 5.95
N ILE A 40 -0.07 10.06 6.12
CA ILE A 40 -0.44 11.45 5.85
C ILE A 40 0.04 11.80 4.46
N GLY A 41 -0.82 12.37 3.63
CA GLY A 41 -0.47 12.64 2.24
C GLY A 41 -1.43 13.60 1.56
N TYR A 42 -1.36 13.61 0.23
CA TYR A 42 -2.11 14.52 -0.63
C TYR A 42 -2.51 13.83 -1.93
N SER A 43 -3.69 14.16 -2.44
CA SER A 43 -4.12 13.89 -3.82
C SER A 43 -4.62 15.18 -4.46
N GLU A 44 -4.31 15.39 -5.74
CA GLU A 44 -4.82 16.55 -6.50
C GLU A 44 -6.31 16.39 -6.81
N ASP A 45 -6.73 15.18 -7.18
CA ASP A 45 -8.10 14.84 -7.53
C ASP A 45 -8.73 13.87 -6.51
N PRO A 46 -10.06 13.83 -6.36
CA PRO A 46 -10.74 12.85 -5.51
C PRO A 46 -10.89 11.50 -6.21
N GLY A 47 -10.94 10.43 -5.43
CA GLY A 47 -11.24 9.09 -5.94
C GLY A 47 -12.73 8.86 -6.11
N TYR A 48 -13.08 7.81 -6.86
CA TYR A 48 -14.46 7.42 -7.09
C TYR A 48 -15.22 7.10 -5.79
N GLU A 49 -14.52 6.55 -4.78
CA GLU A 49 -15.10 6.24 -3.48
C GLU A 49 -14.43 6.99 -2.33
N ARG A 50 -15.22 7.35 -1.31
CA ARG A 50 -14.63 7.70 -0.01
C ARG A 50 -14.10 6.43 0.64
N PRO A 51 -12.93 6.44 1.30
CA PRO A 51 -12.21 7.58 1.90
C PRO A 51 -11.30 8.42 0.97
N PHE A 52 -11.17 8.09 -0.32
CA PHE A 52 -10.20 8.71 -1.21
C PHE A 52 -10.65 10.11 -1.67
N ILE A 53 -10.15 11.16 -1.02
CA ILE A 53 -10.53 12.56 -1.29
C ILE A 53 -9.37 13.37 -1.87
N GLU A 54 -9.70 14.47 -2.53
CA GLU A 54 -8.74 15.51 -2.91
C GLU A 54 -8.22 16.25 -1.67
N GLY A 55 -7.03 16.84 -1.79
CA GLY A 55 -6.39 17.61 -0.74
C GLY A 55 -5.54 16.79 0.21
N SER A 56 -5.08 17.44 1.29
CA SER A 56 -4.32 16.77 2.34
C SER A 56 -5.23 15.93 3.22
N ASP A 57 -4.83 14.69 3.48
CA ASP A 57 -5.61 13.76 4.29
C ASP A 57 -4.71 12.76 5.03
N THR A 58 -5.31 12.02 5.95
CA THR A 58 -4.71 10.86 6.61
C THR A 58 -5.53 9.63 6.31
N LEU A 59 -4.94 8.64 5.65
CA LEU A 59 -5.57 7.33 5.43
C LEU A 59 -5.08 6.35 6.48
N THR A 60 -6.01 5.71 7.19
CA THR A 60 -5.75 4.70 8.22
C THR A 60 -6.21 3.34 7.72
N PHE A 61 -5.34 2.33 7.82
CA PHE A 61 -5.57 0.96 7.37
C PHE A 61 -5.75 0.03 8.58
N ASP A 62 -6.96 -0.47 8.79
CA ASP A 62 -7.20 -1.59 9.69
C ASP A 62 -7.05 -2.91 8.92
N LYS A 63 -5.86 -3.52 9.04
CA LYS A 63 -5.53 -4.80 8.38
C LYS A 63 -6.25 -6.01 8.95
N LYS A 64 -6.86 -5.89 10.14
CA LYS A 64 -7.60 -6.98 10.77
C LYS A 64 -9.05 -6.96 10.32
N GLU A 65 -9.64 -5.78 10.25
CA GLU A 65 -11.01 -5.58 9.79
C GLU A 65 -11.12 -5.36 8.28
N ASN A 66 -9.98 -5.21 7.60
CA ASN A 66 -9.84 -4.88 6.18
C ASN A 66 -10.63 -3.62 5.81
N THR A 67 -10.38 -2.54 6.57
CA THR A 67 -10.97 -1.23 6.29
C THR A 67 -9.92 -0.16 6.07
N ILE A 68 -10.30 0.85 5.29
CA ILE A 68 -9.55 2.10 5.12
C ILE A 68 -10.46 3.24 5.58
N THR A 69 -9.94 4.11 6.45
CA THR A 69 -10.66 5.25 6.99
C THR A 69 -9.88 6.54 6.77
N ASN A 70 -10.54 7.64 6.41
CA ASN A 70 -9.89 8.95 6.34
C ASN A 70 -10.09 9.84 7.57
N SER A 71 -9.48 11.02 7.58
CA SER A 71 -9.62 12.02 8.66
C SER A 71 -11.07 12.49 8.90
N ASN A 72 -11.95 12.33 7.90
CA ASN A 72 -13.37 12.64 8.00
C ASN A 72 -14.23 11.45 8.51
N ASN A 73 -13.60 10.36 8.95
CA ASN A 73 -14.24 9.13 9.41
C ASN A 73 -15.10 8.41 8.35
N TYR A 74 -14.81 8.62 7.06
CA TYR A 74 -15.38 7.75 6.03
C TYR A 74 -14.60 6.46 6.00
N GLU A 75 -15.30 5.36 6.17
CA GLU A 75 -14.74 4.01 6.13
C GLU A 75 -15.15 3.28 4.85
N ILE A 76 -14.25 2.48 4.30
CA ILE A 76 -14.55 1.52 3.23
C ILE A 76 -13.91 0.17 3.53
N TYR A 77 -14.56 -0.92 3.14
CA TYR A 77 -13.94 -2.24 3.16
C TYR A 77 -13.04 -2.43 1.94
N PHE A 78 -11.95 -3.18 2.12
CA PHE A 78 -11.09 -3.61 1.02
C PHE A 78 -10.79 -5.10 1.06
N SER A 79 -10.32 -5.63 -0.07
CA SER A 79 -9.72 -6.96 -0.19
C SER A 79 -8.62 -6.90 -1.25
N VAL A 80 -7.70 -7.86 -1.21
CA VAL A 80 -6.67 -8.00 -2.25
C VAL A 80 -7.24 -8.72 -3.45
N VAL A 81 -7.00 -8.19 -4.65
CA VAL A 81 -7.33 -8.85 -5.91
C VAL A 81 -6.14 -9.70 -6.35
N SER A 82 -6.37 -11.00 -6.53
CA SER A 82 -5.39 -11.94 -7.06
C SER A 82 -5.04 -11.63 -8.52
N ASP A 83 -3.88 -12.05 -9.02
CA ASP A 83 -3.50 -11.82 -10.43
C ASP A 83 -4.44 -12.52 -11.43
N GLU A 84 -5.01 -13.66 -11.02
CA GLU A 84 -5.99 -14.43 -11.81
C GLU A 84 -7.32 -13.70 -11.93
N ASP A 85 -7.77 -13.03 -10.86
CA ASP A 85 -9.06 -12.33 -10.81
C ASP A 85 -9.02 -10.93 -11.45
N LYS A 86 -7.82 -10.37 -11.72
CA LYS A 86 -7.69 -9.06 -12.38
C LYS A 86 -8.30 -9.09 -13.78
N THR A 87 -9.26 -8.19 -14.02
CA THR A 87 -9.88 -7.98 -15.32
C THR A 87 -8.87 -7.45 -16.35
N SER A 88 -9.21 -7.52 -17.64
CA SER A 88 -8.37 -6.97 -18.72
C SER A 88 -8.18 -5.46 -18.59
N GLU A 89 -9.19 -4.74 -18.11
CA GLU A 89 -9.10 -3.29 -17.86
C GLU A 89 -8.08 -2.98 -16.76
N ILE A 90 -8.16 -3.68 -15.62
CA ILE A 90 -7.16 -3.55 -14.54
C ILE A 90 -5.76 -3.84 -15.06
N LYS A 91 -5.58 -4.96 -15.77
CA LYS A 91 -4.28 -5.35 -16.35
C LYS A 91 -3.74 -4.31 -17.33
N SER A 92 -4.60 -3.67 -18.12
CA SER A 92 -4.19 -2.62 -19.06
C SER A 92 -3.64 -1.40 -18.32
N VAL A 93 -4.34 -0.92 -17.29
CA VAL A 93 -3.89 0.25 -16.50
C VAL A 93 -2.62 -0.06 -15.72
N LEU A 94 -2.49 -1.26 -15.15
CA LEU A 94 -1.26 -1.66 -14.46
C LEU A 94 -0.04 -1.68 -15.38
N LYS A 95 -0.23 -2.02 -16.66
CA LYS A 95 0.84 -1.95 -17.66
C LYS A 95 1.29 -0.52 -17.96
N GLU A 96 0.37 0.45 -17.91
CA GLU A 96 0.72 1.87 -18.03
C GLU A 96 1.51 2.37 -16.82
N LEU A 97 1.27 1.76 -15.65
CA LEU A 97 1.93 2.08 -14.38
C LEU A 97 3.22 1.28 -14.11
N ASP A 98 3.68 0.44 -15.06
CA ASP A 98 4.77 -0.51 -14.82
C ASP A 98 6.06 0.17 -14.35
N GLY A 99 6.37 1.36 -14.90
CA GLY A 99 7.54 2.15 -14.52
C GLY A 99 7.44 2.73 -13.11
N GLU A 100 6.25 3.11 -12.67
CA GLU A 100 5.99 3.61 -11.32
C GLU A 100 5.98 2.47 -10.28
N LEU A 101 5.70 1.25 -10.71
CA LEU A 101 5.53 0.08 -9.83
C LEU A 101 6.79 -0.78 -9.72
N SER A 102 7.72 -0.72 -10.68
CA SER A 102 8.85 -1.66 -10.82
C SER A 102 9.74 -1.78 -9.59
N ASP A 103 9.91 -0.69 -8.83
CA ASP A 103 10.76 -0.63 -7.64
C ASP A 103 9.94 -0.56 -6.33
N THR A 104 8.70 -1.03 -6.36
CA THR A 104 7.76 -0.96 -5.23
C THR A 104 7.20 -2.32 -4.86
N ASP A 105 6.98 -2.54 -3.55
CA ASP A 105 6.13 -3.62 -3.08
C ASP A 105 4.67 -3.18 -3.30
N ASN A 106 3.94 -3.89 -4.16
CA ASN A 106 2.66 -3.38 -4.66
C ASN A 106 1.59 -4.46 -4.79
N PHE A 107 0.33 -4.05 -4.63
CA PHE A 107 -0.83 -4.94 -4.74
C PHE A 107 -2.09 -4.17 -5.12
N THR A 108 -3.02 -4.85 -5.79
CA THR A 108 -4.31 -4.30 -6.17
C THR A 108 -5.36 -4.60 -5.10
N ILE A 109 -6.20 -3.62 -4.77
CA ILE A 109 -7.34 -3.79 -3.88
C ILE A 109 -8.67 -3.55 -4.61
N ALA A 110 -9.68 -4.33 -4.25
CA ALA A 110 -11.08 -4.06 -4.51
C ALA A 110 -11.68 -3.36 -3.29
N VAL A 111 -12.55 -2.38 -3.49
CA VAL A 111 -13.20 -1.68 -2.36
C VAL A 111 -14.72 -1.69 -2.45
N SER A 112 -15.38 -1.71 -1.30
CA SER A 112 -16.84 -1.65 -1.20
C SER A 112 -17.29 -0.99 0.09
N LYS A 113 -18.31 -0.12 -0.01
CA LYS A 113 -18.99 0.46 1.16
C LYS A 113 -19.91 -0.52 1.89
N LYS A 114 -20.29 -1.62 1.24
CA LYS A 114 -21.38 -2.49 1.70
C LYS A 114 -20.92 -3.90 2.08
N VAL A 115 -19.90 -4.42 1.39
CA VAL A 115 -19.47 -5.81 1.51
C VAL A 115 -18.09 -5.85 2.14
N LYS A 116 -17.97 -6.51 3.29
CA LYS A 116 -16.68 -6.81 3.92
C LYS A 116 -15.93 -7.84 3.07
N ASN A 117 -14.64 -7.60 2.81
CA ASN A 117 -13.81 -8.41 1.91
C ASN A 117 -14.45 -8.60 0.52
N PRO A 118 -14.70 -7.50 -0.23
CA PRO A 118 -15.42 -7.57 -1.51
C PRO A 118 -14.70 -8.48 -2.52
N THR A 119 -15.44 -9.22 -3.33
CA THR A 119 -14.87 -9.84 -4.54
C THR A 119 -14.77 -8.79 -5.67
N VAL A 120 -14.23 -9.20 -6.83
CA VAL A 120 -14.23 -8.35 -8.03
C VAL A 120 -15.65 -7.93 -8.44
N ASP A 121 -16.65 -8.81 -8.28
CA ASP A 121 -18.04 -8.53 -8.64
C ASP A 121 -18.75 -7.62 -7.61
N ASP A 122 -18.30 -7.62 -6.35
CA ASP A 122 -18.82 -6.75 -5.28
C ASP A 122 -18.18 -5.35 -5.28
N ALA A 123 -17.09 -5.19 -6.02
CA ALA A 123 -16.24 -4.01 -5.97
C ALA A 123 -16.94 -2.79 -6.58
N THR A 124 -16.86 -1.68 -5.86
CA THR A 124 -17.32 -0.36 -6.33
C THR A 124 -16.22 0.39 -7.07
N ALA A 125 -14.96 0.11 -6.74
CA ALA A 125 -13.77 0.64 -7.40
C ALA A 125 -12.56 -0.26 -7.12
N PHE A 126 -11.48 -0.04 -7.86
CA PHE A 126 -10.20 -0.73 -7.69
C PHE A 126 -9.07 0.29 -7.58
N TYR A 127 -8.12 0.00 -6.71
CA TYR A 127 -6.96 0.84 -6.48
C TYR A 127 -5.69 0.00 -6.46
N GLN A 128 -4.59 0.56 -6.95
CA GLN A 128 -3.27 -0.03 -6.83
C GLN A 128 -2.51 0.66 -5.69
N ILE A 129 -2.09 -0.13 -4.71
CA ILE A 129 -1.23 0.32 -3.62
C ILE A 129 0.22 0.03 -4.01
N ALA A 130 1.07 1.03 -3.92
CA ALA A 130 2.51 0.92 -4.15
C ALA A 130 3.28 1.43 -2.93
N LEU A 131 4.12 0.59 -2.35
CA LEU A 131 4.89 0.86 -1.15
C LEU A 131 6.38 0.94 -1.48
N SER A 132 7.04 1.96 -0.98
CA SER A 132 8.49 2.13 -1.09
C SER A 132 9.11 2.52 0.24
N ASP A 133 10.45 2.50 0.32
CA ASP A 133 11.21 2.72 1.56
C ASP A 133 10.73 1.84 2.73
N GLY A 134 10.55 0.53 2.48
CA GLY A 134 10.05 -0.41 3.49
C GLY A 134 8.63 -0.10 3.99
N GLY A 135 7.83 0.52 3.12
CA GLY A 135 6.47 0.95 3.38
C GLY A 135 6.34 2.30 4.10
N LYS A 136 7.44 3.06 4.27
CA LYS A 136 7.34 4.43 4.80
C LYS A 136 6.67 5.39 3.83
N THR A 137 6.79 5.13 2.53
CA THR A 137 6.10 5.91 1.48
C THR A 137 5.03 5.06 0.83
N ILE A 138 3.86 5.64 0.61
CA ILE A 138 2.74 5.04 -0.11
C ILE A 138 2.37 5.89 -1.33
N LYS A 139 2.05 5.21 -2.42
CA LYS A 139 1.25 5.76 -3.51
C LYS A 139 0.00 4.92 -3.72
N ILE A 140 -1.13 5.56 -4.00
CA ILE A 140 -2.41 4.91 -4.28
C ILE A 140 -2.95 5.45 -5.60
N TYR A 141 -3.11 4.58 -6.59
CA TYR A 141 -3.64 4.93 -7.90
C TYR A 141 -5.03 4.34 -8.09
N GLU A 142 -6.00 5.16 -8.49
CA GLU A 142 -7.26 4.62 -8.99
C GLU A 142 -7.06 3.93 -10.35
N LEU A 143 -7.59 2.71 -10.46
CA LEU A 143 -7.41 1.89 -11.66
C LEU A 143 -8.51 2.08 -12.70
N ARG A 144 -9.58 2.80 -12.35
CA ARG A 144 -10.64 3.15 -13.29
C ARG A 144 -10.27 4.43 -14.04
N ARG A 145 -9.50 4.30 -15.11
CA ARG A 145 -9.00 5.45 -15.90
C ARG A 145 -9.91 5.87 -17.06
N ASN A 146 -11.22 5.98 -16.82
CA ASN A 146 -12.15 6.51 -17.83
C ASN A 146 -12.32 8.02 -17.65
N SER A 147 -12.16 8.80 -18.71
CA SER A 147 -12.28 10.26 -18.69
C SER A 147 -13.72 10.72 -18.36
N ARG A 148 -14.03 10.98 -17.09
CA ARG A 148 -15.23 11.74 -16.69
C ARG A 148 -14.93 12.58 -15.46
N ASP A 149 -15.07 13.90 -15.65
CA ASP A 149 -15.25 15.05 -14.74
C ASP A 149 -14.39 15.21 -13.46
N TYR A 150 -13.72 14.16 -12.99
CA TYR A 150 -12.82 14.16 -11.84
C TYR A 150 -11.52 13.52 -12.33
N GLY A 151 -10.37 14.17 -12.15
CA GLY A 151 -9.10 13.58 -12.55
C GLY A 151 -8.82 12.28 -11.79
N TYR A 152 -7.83 11.52 -12.25
CA TYR A 152 -7.56 10.21 -11.65
C TYR A 152 -6.93 10.38 -10.28
N TYR A 153 -7.49 9.74 -9.26
CA TYR A 153 -6.92 9.78 -7.91
C TYR A 153 -5.50 9.18 -7.89
N GLU A 154 -4.55 10.02 -7.50
CA GLU A 154 -3.18 9.65 -7.15
C GLU A 154 -2.84 10.27 -5.80
N PHE A 155 -2.89 9.45 -4.75
CA PHE A 155 -2.44 9.88 -3.43
C PHE A 155 -0.99 9.53 -3.22
N SER A 156 -0.21 10.49 -2.76
CA SER A 156 1.17 10.29 -2.28
C SER A 156 1.24 10.65 -0.80
N GLY A 157 1.79 9.76 0.02
CA GLY A 157 1.88 9.98 1.46
C GLY A 157 3.05 9.28 2.13
N GLU A 158 3.32 9.71 3.36
CA GLU A 158 4.33 9.15 4.25
C GLU A 158 3.67 8.59 5.52
N SER A 159 4.27 7.55 6.08
CA SER A 159 3.76 6.93 7.31
C SER A 159 3.75 7.94 8.46
N ALA A 160 2.60 8.06 9.13
CA ALA A 160 2.40 8.99 10.25
C ALA A 160 3.10 8.55 11.56
#